data_AF-A0A951JZD0-F1
#
_entry.id   AF-A0A951JZD0-F1
#
_cell.length_a   1.000
_cell.length_b   1.000
_cell.length_c   1.000
_cell.angle_alpha   90.00
_cell.angle_beta   90.00
_cell.angle_gamma   90.00
#
_symmetry.space_group_name_H-M   'P 1'
#
loop_
_entity.id
_entity.type
_entity.pdbx_description
1 polymer ?
#
loop_
_entity_poly.entity_id
_entity_poly.type
_entity_poly.pdbx_seq_one_letter_code
_entity_poly.pdbx_strand_id
1 'polypeptide(L)'
;MAEPWTFTGEPPSPGSYSGTVTLVQGSTFCISDGAGDVEPGTTQGLYFRDTRFVSSFGLRLNGRPLQSLSAYVGDPFSAGFVARGSPRPGRADSTLVAFRNRYVGRGLREDLVVRNFGEESARCLVELEVDVDFADLFEVKEGRVELVGGRSLEASDARLVFGNRRGDIRRGTIVTCTGMAVVDHHLLVAEVEIEPQGSWSGCVGVAPVIDGAEVEPRYRCGRPVERAAPTERLARWRRQVPTVSSSHAGL
;
A
#
# COMPACT_ATOMS: atom_id res chain seq x y z
N MET A 1 15.09 36.77 -32.23
CA MET A 1 14.36 36.47 -30.98
C MET A 1 13.65 35.16 -31.20
N ALA A 2 14.11 34.09 -30.56
CA ALA A 2 13.45 32.78 -30.62
C ALA A 2 12.29 32.79 -29.62
N GLU A 3 11.09 32.49 -30.07
CA GLU A 3 9.93 32.32 -29.20
C GLU A 3 10.19 31.18 -28.21
N PRO A 4 9.97 31.39 -26.90
CA PRO A 4 10.12 30.32 -25.92
C PRO A 4 9.03 29.28 -26.16
N TRP A 5 9.43 28.04 -26.41
CA TRP A 5 8.54 26.88 -26.46
C TRP A 5 7.96 26.61 -25.07
N THR A 6 6.84 27.25 -24.74
CA THR A 6 5.99 26.84 -23.61
C THR A 6 5.13 25.66 -24.04
N PHE A 7 5.51 24.46 -23.61
CA PHE A 7 4.68 23.26 -23.73
C PHE A 7 3.44 23.41 -22.83
N THR A 8 2.26 23.51 -23.44
CA THR A 8 0.96 23.65 -22.76
C THR A 8 0.18 22.34 -22.67
N GLY A 9 0.77 21.22 -23.10
CA GLY A 9 0.17 19.90 -23.01
C GLY A 9 0.33 19.29 -21.61
N GLU A 10 -0.61 18.43 -21.24
CA GLU A 10 -0.34 17.47 -20.17
C GLU A 10 0.69 16.47 -20.71
N PRO A 11 1.81 16.20 -20.00
CA PRO A 11 2.75 15.18 -20.44
C PRO A 11 1.98 13.86 -20.63
N PRO A 12 2.28 13.09 -21.69
CA PRO A 12 1.65 11.79 -21.87
C PRO A 12 1.86 10.99 -20.60
N SER A 13 0.76 10.58 -19.95
CA SER A 13 0.83 9.67 -18.82
C SER A 13 1.52 8.41 -19.33
N PRO A 14 2.76 8.10 -18.92
CA PRO A 14 3.27 6.76 -19.19
C PRO A 14 2.27 5.84 -18.49
N GLY A 15 1.66 4.93 -19.25
CA GLY A 15 0.66 4.01 -18.73
C GLY A 15 1.17 3.42 -17.42
N SER A 16 0.28 3.34 -16.41
CA SER A 16 0.60 2.76 -15.11
C SER A 16 1.48 1.54 -15.32
N TYR A 17 2.69 1.52 -14.75
CA TYR A 17 3.54 0.34 -14.76
C TYR A 17 2.73 -0.78 -14.07
N SER A 18 2.00 -1.56 -14.88
CA SER A 18 0.94 -2.48 -14.46
C SER A 18 1.49 -3.80 -13.93
N GLY A 19 2.66 -3.75 -13.28
CA GLY A 19 3.21 -4.90 -12.60
C GLY A 19 2.35 -5.20 -11.38
N THR A 20 1.65 -6.34 -11.38
CA THR A 20 1.01 -6.83 -10.16
C THR A 20 2.09 -7.27 -9.17
N VAL A 21 2.01 -6.79 -7.94
CA VAL A 21 2.89 -7.18 -6.83
C VAL A 21 2.11 -8.10 -5.92
N THR A 22 2.67 -9.28 -5.62
CA THR A 22 2.08 -10.25 -4.70
C THR A 22 3.03 -10.54 -3.55
N LEU A 23 2.53 -10.38 -2.32
CA LEU A 23 3.26 -10.71 -1.09
C LEU A 23 2.55 -11.84 -0.36
N VAL A 24 3.31 -12.75 0.24
CA VAL A 24 2.81 -13.95 0.93
C VAL A 24 3.58 -14.18 2.23
N GLN A 25 2.85 -14.48 3.31
CA GLN A 25 3.39 -14.90 4.60
C GLN A 25 2.41 -15.83 5.31
N GLY A 26 2.71 -17.14 5.32
CA GLY A 26 1.81 -18.15 5.88
C GLY A 26 0.45 -18.14 5.17
N SER A 27 -0.64 -18.05 5.93
CA SER A 27 -2.02 -17.96 5.38
C SER A 27 -2.45 -16.53 5.00
N THR A 28 -1.51 -15.59 4.89
CA THR A 28 -1.78 -14.20 4.50
C THR A 28 -1.13 -13.92 3.16
N PHE A 29 -1.86 -13.27 2.24
CA PHE A 29 -1.25 -12.71 1.04
C PHE A 29 -1.90 -11.38 0.67
N CYS A 30 -1.16 -10.53 -0.04
CA CYS A 30 -1.66 -9.27 -0.56
C CYS A 30 -1.30 -9.14 -2.04
N ILE A 31 -2.26 -8.72 -2.84
CA ILE A 31 -2.09 -8.43 -4.26
C ILE A 31 -2.38 -6.94 -4.46
N SER A 32 -1.47 -6.21 -5.09
CA SER A 32 -1.59 -4.79 -5.42
C SER A 32 -1.00 -4.49 -6.79
N ASP A 33 -1.18 -3.27 -7.28
CA ASP A 33 -0.47 -2.77 -8.45
C ASP A 33 1.00 -2.40 -8.14
N GLY A 34 1.67 -1.81 -9.14
CA GLY A 34 3.06 -1.37 -9.04
C GLY A 34 3.27 -0.06 -8.26
N ALA A 35 2.20 0.68 -7.92
CA ALA A 35 2.26 1.79 -6.97
C ALA A 35 1.99 1.32 -5.52
N GLY A 36 1.56 0.07 -5.36
CA GLY A 36 1.14 -0.53 -4.09
C GLY A 36 -0.35 -0.37 -3.81
N ASP A 37 -1.11 0.19 -4.74
CA ASP A 37 -2.55 0.40 -4.57
C ASP A 37 -3.32 -0.91 -4.78
N VAL A 38 -4.38 -1.07 -4.00
CA VAL A 38 -5.37 -2.15 -4.19
C VAL A 38 -6.57 -1.52 -4.88
N GLU A 39 -6.74 -1.86 -6.16
CA GLU A 39 -7.81 -1.35 -7.00
C GLU A 39 -9.12 -2.11 -6.74
N PRO A 40 -10.22 -1.40 -6.39
CA PRO A 40 -11.52 -2.02 -6.15
C PRO A 40 -12.05 -2.73 -7.40
N GLY A 41 -12.88 -3.77 -7.18
CA GLY A 41 -13.48 -4.54 -8.28
C GLY A 41 -12.52 -5.49 -9.01
N THR A 42 -11.24 -5.50 -8.65
CA THR A 42 -10.24 -6.45 -9.19
C THR A 42 -10.03 -7.63 -8.24
N THR A 43 -9.10 -8.54 -8.57
CA THR A 43 -8.63 -9.61 -7.67
C THR A 43 -7.65 -9.10 -6.61
N GLN A 44 -7.25 -7.83 -6.67
CA GLN A 44 -6.36 -7.22 -5.69
C GLN A 44 -7.01 -7.20 -4.30
N GLY A 45 -6.18 -7.18 -3.26
CA GLY A 45 -6.66 -7.16 -1.88
C GLY A 45 -5.69 -7.75 -0.87
N LEU A 46 -6.01 -7.57 0.41
CA LEU A 46 -5.39 -8.29 1.51
C LEU A 46 -6.26 -9.49 1.88
N TYR A 47 -5.69 -10.69 1.78
CA TYR A 47 -6.36 -11.94 2.09
C TYR A 47 -5.75 -12.60 3.31
N PHE A 48 -6.61 -13.18 4.14
CA PHE A 48 -6.20 -14.02 5.26
C PHE A 48 -7.13 -15.21 5.36
N ARG A 49 -6.58 -16.44 5.31
CA ARG A 49 -7.38 -17.69 5.30
C ARG A 49 -8.51 -17.65 4.27
N ASP A 50 -8.15 -17.32 3.03
CA ASP A 50 -9.02 -17.28 1.85
C ASP A 50 -10.18 -16.26 1.90
N THR A 51 -10.21 -15.35 2.89
CA THR A 51 -11.15 -14.21 2.93
C THR A 51 -10.42 -12.89 2.64
N ARG A 52 -11.00 -12.03 1.80
CA ARG A 52 -10.50 -10.67 1.50
C ARG A 52 -10.89 -9.68 2.59
N PHE A 53 -9.93 -9.26 3.41
CA PHE A 53 -10.14 -8.31 4.50
C PHE A 53 -9.93 -6.85 4.10
N VAL A 54 -9.31 -6.59 2.94
CA VAL A 54 -9.18 -5.26 2.32
C VAL A 54 -9.40 -5.40 0.82
N SER A 55 -10.36 -4.66 0.28
CA SER A 55 -10.76 -4.65 -1.13
C SER A 55 -10.41 -3.36 -1.87
N SER A 56 -10.13 -2.28 -1.13
CA SER A 56 -9.57 -1.03 -1.65
C SER A 56 -8.50 -0.52 -0.68
N PHE A 57 -7.38 -0.05 -1.23
CA PHE A 57 -6.26 0.51 -0.46
C PHE A 57 -5.44 1.44 -1.36
N GLY A 58 -5.89 2.68 -1.52
CA GLY A 58 -5.37 3.62 -2.52
C GLY A 58 -4.73 4.86 -1.91
N LEU A 59 -3.48 5.16 -2.27
CA LEU A 59 -2.78 6.36 -1.80
C LEU A 59 -2.91 7.50 -2.83
N ARG A 60 -3.38 8.66 -2.36
CA ARG A 60 -3.51 9.88 -3.16
C ARG A 60 -2.73 11.03 -2.53
N LEU A 61 -2.29 11.94 -3.39
CA LEU A 61 -1.76 13.23 -2.98
C LEU A 61 -2.59 14.34 -3.64
N ASN A 62 -3.18 15.22 -2.84
CA ASN A 62 -4.05 16.30 -3.29
C ASN A 62 -5.20 15.81 -4.19
N GLY A 63 -5.88 14.74 -3.78
CA GLY A 63 -6.99 14.11 -4.48
C GLY A 63 -6.60 13.30 -5.72
N ARG A 64 -5.32 13.28 -6.10
CA ARG A 64 -4.86 12.65 -7.35
C ARG A 64 -4.11 11.33 -7.09
N PRO A 65 -4.29 10.31 -7.95
CA PRO A 65 -3.55 9.07 -7.84
C PRO A 65 -2.07 9.31 -8.14
N LEU A 66 -1.23 8.41 -7.63
CA LEU A 66 0.21 8.46 -7.83
C LEU A 66 0.63 7.69 -9.07
N GLN A 67 1.63 8.22 -9.76
CA GLN A 67 2.25 7.53 -10.87
C GLN A 67 3.37 6.62 -10.34
N SER A 68 3.23 5.31 -10.53
CA SER A 68 4.29 4.34 -10.18
C SER A 68 5.59 4.66 -10.93
N LEU A 69 6.70 4.70 -10.20
CA LEU A 69 8.05 4.81 -10.73
C LEU A 69 8.81 3.48 -10.61
N SER A 70 8.63 2.77 -9.50
CA SER A 70 9.31 1.49 -9.25
C SER A 70 8.61 0.71 -8.14
N ALA A 71 8.69 -0.62 -8.22
CA ALA A 71 8.38 -1.53 -7.13
C ALA A 71 9.50 -2.56 -6.97
N TYR A 72 9.82 -2.91 -5.73
CA TYR A 72 10.84 -3.90 -5.40
C TYR A 72 10.34 -4.87 -4.33
N VAL A 73 10.41 -6.17 -4.63
CA VAL A 73 10.07 -7.25 -3.70
C VAL A 73 11.36 -7.89 -3.20
N GLY A 74 11.80 -7.48 -2.01
CA GLY A 74 13.05 -8.00 -1.42
C GLY A 74 12.87 -9.34 -0.73
N ASP A 75 11.71 -9.55 -0.11
CA ASP A 75 11.34 -10.77 0.60
C ASP A 75 9.90 -11.15 0.21
N PRO A 76 9.51 -12.44 0.30
CA PRO A 76 8.15 -12.85 -0.06
C PRO A 76 7.04 -12.09 0.67
N PHE A 77 7.31 -11.59 1.89
CA PHE A 77 6.33 -10.91 2.73
C PHE A 77 6.45 -9.38 2.71
N SER A 78 7.37 -8.80 1.94
CA SER A 78 7.57 -7.34 1.94
C SER A 78 7.96 -6.76 0.59
N ALA A 79 7.44 -5.57 0.29
CA ALA A 79 7.80 -4.78 -0.88
C ALA A 79 7.99 -3.30 -0.54
N GLY A 80 8.85 -2.66 -1.33
CA GLY A 80 8.97 -1.21 -1.41
C GLY A 80 8.35 -0.70 -2.70
N PHE A 81 7.65 0.42 -2.64
CA PHE A 81 7.05 1.11 -3.79
C PHE A 81 7.52 2.57 -3.81
N VAL A 82 7.82 3.06 -5.00
CA VAL A 82 8.16 4.46 -5.26
C VAL A 82 7.19 4.99 -6.29
N ALA A 83 6.46 6.05 -5.93
CA ALA A 83 5.48 6.66 -6.79
C ALA A 83 5.56 8.19 -6.70
N ARG A 84 5.15 8.86 -7.77
CA ARG A 84 5.27 10.31 -7.92
C ARG A 84 3.89 10.95 -7.90
N GLY A 85 3.76 12.08 -7.21
CA GLY A 85 2.57 12.93 -7.26
C GLY A 85 2.32 13.50 -8.65
N SER A 86 1.11 14.03 -8.89
CA SER A 86 0.86 14.78 -10.12
C SER A 86 1.58 16.14 -10.07
N PRO A 87 2.16 16.61 -11.19
CA PRO A 87 2.74 17.95 -11.26
C PRO A 87 1.70 19.03 -10.95
N ARG A 88 2.15 20.13 -10.35
CA ARG A 88 1.32 21.34 -10.23
C ARG A 88 1.06 21.90 -11.63
N PRO A 89 -0.09 22.58 -11.87
CA PRO A 89 -0.34 23.27 -13.14
C PRO A 89 0.85 24.17 -13.54
N GLY A 90 1.29 24.05 -14.79
CA GLY A 90 2.44 24.80 -15.32
C GLY A 90 3.82 24.24 -14.97
N ARG A 91 3.91 23.08 -14.29
CA ARG A 91 5.16 22.34 -14.10
C ARG A 91 5.12 21.03 -14.89
N ALA A 92 6.27 20.65 -15.46
CA ALA A 92 6.40 19.38 -16.16
C ALA A 92 6.49 18.17 -15.21
N ASP A 93 6.90 18.41 -13.96
CA ASP A 93 7.18 17.37 -12.97
C ASP A 93 6.67 17.76 -11.57
N SER A 94 6.32 16.75 -10.76
CA SER A 94 6.01 16.89 -9.35
C SER A 94 7.27 16.73 -8.53
N THR A 95 7.47 17.63 -7.57
CA THR A 95 8.56 17.51 -6.59
C THR A 95 8.24 16.54 -5.45
N LEU A 96 6.98 16.10 -5.34
CA LEU A 96 6.53 15.17 -4.31
C LEU A 96 6.63 13.73 -4.79
N VAL A 97 7.38 12.93 -4.04
CA VAL A 97 7.54 11.49 -4.25
C VAL A 97 7.13 10.76 -2.98
N ALA A 98 6.28 9.75 -3.14
CA ALA A 98 5.87 8.85 -2.09
C ALA A 98 6.70 7.56 -2.13
N PHE A 99 7.11 7.12 -0.95
CA PHE A 99 7.76 5.85 -0.69
C PHE A 99 6.87 5.05 0.25
N ARG A 100 6.61 3.79 -0.11
CA ARG A 100 5.77 2.88 0.69
C ARG A 100 6.55 1.61 0.96
N ASN A 101 6.65 1.19 2.21
CA ASN A 101 7.17 -0.12 2.58
C ASN A 101 6.05 -0.95 3.18
N ARG A 102 5.63 -2.00 2.47
CA ARG A 102 4.55 -2.90 2.87
C ARG A 102 5.10 -4.20 3.44
N TYR A 103 4.46 -4.69 4.50
CA TYR A 103 4.74 -5.96 5.15
C TYR A 103 3.44 -6.72 5.38
N VAL A 104 3.38 -8.00 5.02
CA VAL A 104 2.20 -8.86 5.24
C VAL A 104 2.49 -10.01 6.20
N GLY A 105 1.54 -10.30 7.07
CA GLY A 105 1.62 -11.44 7.99
C GLY A 105 0.59 -11.33 9.09
N ARG A 106 -0.45 -12.16 9.03
CA ARG A 106 -1.64 -12.10 9.89
C ARG A 106 -2.31 -10.70 9.90
N GLY A 107 -2.20 -9.98 8.79
CA GLY A 107 -2.52 -8.56 8.67
C GLY A 107 -1.56 -7.87 7.70
N LEU A 108 -1.60 -6.55 7.69
CA LEU A 108 -0.74 -5.70 6.85
C LEU A 108 -0.20 -4.53 7.69
N ARG A 109 1.04 -4.15 7.42
CA ARG A 109 1.60 -2.87 7.83
C ARG A 109 2.12 -2.16 6.60
N GLU A 110 1.90 -0.86 6.51
CA GLU A 110 2.52 0.00 5.52
C GLU A 110 3.14 1.24 6.18
N ASP A 111 4.44 1.40 5.99
CA ASP A 111 5.16 2.62 6.34
C ASP A 111 5.14 3.55 5.13
N LEU A 112 4.70 4.80 5.33
CA LEU A 112 4.53 5.81 4.30
C LEU A 112 5.52 6.96 4.53
N VAL A 113 6.19 7.39 3.47
CA VAL A 113 7.00 8.61 3.48
C VAL A 113 6.67 9.42 2.24
N VAL A 114 6.34 10.70 2.42
CA VAL A 114 6.21 11.65 1.31
C VAL A 114 7.36 12.63 1.41
N ARG A 115 8.19 12.70 0.37
CA ARG A 115 9.37 13.56 0.34
C ARG A 115 9.19 14.66 -0.71
N ASN A 116 9.55 15.88 -0.33
CA ASN A 116 9.63 17.02 -1.24
C ASN A 116 11.07 17.16 -1.74
N PHE A 117 11.29 16.92 -3.02
CA PHE A 117 12.57 17.13 -3.68
C PHE A 117 12.73 18.53 -4.27
N GLY A 118 11.77 19.43 -4.02
CA GLY A 118 11.79 20.80 -4.51
C GLY A 118 12.61 21.74 -3.64
N GLU A 119 12.76 22.97 -4.13
CA GLU A 119 13.45 24.08 -3.45
C GLU A 119 12.50 24.96 -2.64
N GLU A 120 11.19 24.73 -2.76
CA GLU A 120 10.12 25.45 -2.06
C GLU A 120 9.30 24.50 -1.18
N SER A 121 8.73 25.02 -0.10
CA SER A 121 7.82 24.25 0.76
C SER A 121 6.58 23.79 -0.02
N ALA A 122 6.17 22.56 0.26
CA ALA A 122 5.03 21.94 -0.39
C ALA A 122 3.94 21.63 0.61
N ARG A 123 2.80 22.33 0.49
CA ARG A 123 1.55 21.92 1.13
C ARG A 123 0.97 20.74 0.36
N CYS A 124 0.62 19.70 1.09
CA CYS A 124 0.09 18.48 0.53
C CYS A 124 -0.96 17.88 1.44
N LEU A 125 -2.06 17.42 0.85
CA LEU A 125 -2.99 16.50 1.47
C LEU A 125 -2.56 15.08 1.13
N VAL A 126 -2.25 14.27 2.15
CA VAL A 126 -1.98 12.83 1.99
C VAL A 126 -3.25 12.09 2.35
N GLU A 127 -3.75 11.28 1.43
CA GLU A 127 -5.04 10.60 1.57
C GLU A 127 -4.84 9.11 1.31
N LEU A 128 -5.29 8.27 2.25
CA LEU A 128 -5.32 6.83 2.08
C LEU A 128 -6.77 6.35 2.20
N GLU A 129 -7.29 5.88 1.08
CA GLU A 129 -8.60 5.24 0.99
C GLU A 129 -8.48 3.77 1.39
N VAL A 130 -9.40 3.28 2.22
CA VAL A 130 -9.47 1.88 2.65
C VAL A 130 -10.91 1.40 2.62
N ASP A 131 -11.14 0.28 1.96
CA ASP A 131 -12.44 -0.40 1.99
C ASP A 131 -12.29 -1.92 2.11
N VAL A 132 -13.37 -2.57 2.52
CA VAL A 132 -13.43 -4.00 2.84
C VAL A 132 -14.72 -4.62 2.31
N ASP A 133 -14.67 -5.90 1.95
CA ASP A 133 -15.86 -6.65 1.53
C ASP A 133 -16.01 -8.04 2.15
N PHE A 134 -14.97 -8.59 2.77
CA PHE A 134 -14.98 -9.93 3.37
C PHE A 134 -15.34 -11.04 2.37
N ALA A 135 -15.09 -10.81 1.09
CA ALA A 135 -15.38 -11.77 0.02
C ALA A 135 -14.48 -13.01 0.15
N ASP A 136 -15.04 -14.18 -0.16
CA ASP A 136 -14.24 -15.39 -0.29
C ASP A 136 -13.38 -15.34 -1.57
N LEU A 137 -12.19 -15.94 -1.53
CA LEU A 137 -11.25 -15.96 -2.66
C LEU A 137 -11.87 -16.53 -3.94
N PHE A 138 -12.76 -17.53 -3.83
CA PHE A 138 -13.46 -18.08 -4.99
C PHE A 138 -14.49 -17.10 -5.55
N GLU A 139 -15.21 -16.37 -4.68
CA GLU A 139 -16.15 -15.31 -5.09
C GLU A 139 -15.45 -14.19 -5.86
N VAL A 140 -14.25 -13.79 -5.40
CA VAL A 140 -13.44 -12.79 -6.09
C VAL A 140 -12.96 -13.29 -7.45
N LYS A 141 -12.47 -14.53 -7.53
CA LYS A 141 -12.00 -15.13 -8.80
C LYS A 141 -13.11 -15.31 -9.83
N GLU A 142 -14.33 -15.59 -9.39
CA GLU A 142 -15.49 -15.77 -10.24
C GLU A 142 -16.19 -14.43 -10.59
N GLY A 143 -15.72 -13.31 -10.03
CA GLY A 143 -16.31 -11.98 -10.29
C GLY A 143 -17.71 -11.80 -9.72
N ARG A 144 -18.05 -12.54 -8.67
CA ARG A 144 -19.39 -12.59 -8.05
C ARG A 144 -19.42 -12.08 -6.62
N VAL A 145 -18.56 -11.10 -6.34
CA VAL A 145 -18.46 -10.50 -5.00
C VAL A 145 -19.77 -9.79 -4.69
N GLU A 146 -20.45 -10.28 -3.66
CA GLU A 146 -21.65 -9.66 -3.11
C GLU A 146 -21.41 -9.39 -1.64
N LEU A 147 -21.55 -8.12 -1.23
CA LEU A 147 -21.48 -7.77 0.18
C LEU A 147 -22.79 -8.19 0.88
N VAL A 148 -22.81 -9.41 1.41
CA VAL A 148 -23.97 -9.97 2.12
C VAL A 148 -23.80 -9.80 3.63
N GLY A 149 -24.84 -9.29 4.30
CA GLY A 149 -24.89 -9.21 5.76
C GLY A 149 -24.97 -7.77 6.31
N GLY A 150 -25.05 -7.66 7.63
CA GLY A 150 -25.06 -6.37 8.31
C GLY A 150 -23.65 -5.79 8.41
N ARG A 151 -23.42 -4.62 7.79
CA ARG A 151 -22.18 -3.86 7.90
C ARG A 151 -22.24 -2.95 9.12
N SER A 152 -21.21 -3.00 9.96
CA SER A 152 -20.98 -2.02 11.02
C SER A 152 -19.69 -1.28 10.77
N LEU A 153 -19.64 -0.03 11.22
CA LEU A 153 -18.48 0.79 11.05
C LEU A 153 -18.34 1.76 12.23
N GLU A 154 -17.14 1.78 12.81
CA GLU A 154 -16.80 2.62 13.94
C GLU A 154 -15.49 3.34 13.63
N ALA A 155 -15.47 4.67 13.78
CA ALA A 155 -14.31 5.51 13.51
C ALA A 155 -13.94 6.32 14.75
N SER A 156 -12.65 6.48 14.97
CA SER A 156 -12.02 7.36 15.95
C SER A 156 -10.72 7.91 15.34
N ASP A 157 -10.14 8.95 15.93
CA ASP A 157 -9.04 9.74 15.34
C ASP A 157 -7.93 8.93 14.67
N ALA A 158 -7.52 7.79 15.24
CA ALA A 158 -6.43 6.96 14.71
C ALA A 158 -6.82 5.49 14.47
N ARG A 159 -8.12 5.17 14.50
CA ARG A 159 -8.61 3.79 14.39
C ARG A 159 -9.97 3.73 13.71
N LEU A 160 -10.06 2.88 12.69
CA LEU A 160 -11.26 2.59 11.93
C LEU A 160 -11.54 1.08 12.02
N VAL A 161 -12.78 0.72 12.36
CA VAL A 161 -13.20 -0.68 12.55
C VAL A 161 -14.37 -0.97 11.63
N PHE A 162 -14.16 -1.93 10.75
CA PHE A 162 -15.20 -2.51 9.92
C PHE A 162 -15.68 -3.82 10.53
N GLY A 163 -16.99 -4.05 10.50
CA GLY A 163 -17.59 -5.32 10.86
C GLY A 163 -18.58 -5.79 9.79
N ASN A 164 -18.66 -7.10 9.62
CA ASN A 164 -19.67 -7.78 8.82
C ASN A 164 -20.19 -9.00 9.60
N ARG A 165 -21.51 -9.16 9.60
CA ARG A 165 -22.19 -10.34 10.15
C ARG A 165 -23.08 -10.98 9.09
N ARG A 166 -22.80 -12.25 8.79
CA ARG A 166 -23.60 -13.11 7.91
C ARG A 166 -23.96 -14.40 8.66
N GLY A 167 -25.20 -14.48 9.15
CA GLY A 167 -25.61 -15.54 10.08
C GLY A 167 -24.75 -15.52 11.35
N ASP A 168 -24.13 -16.66 11.66
CA ASP A 168 -23.23 -16.81 12.81
C ASP A 168 -21.79 -16.36 12.53
N ILE A 169 -21.43 -16.16 11.26
CA ILE A 169 -20.08 -15.75 10.87
C ILE A 169 -19.92 -14.26 11.13
N ARG A 170 -18.87 -13.91 11.89
CA ARG A 170 -18.47 -12.51 12.12
C ARG A 170 -17.08 -12.28 11.56
N ARG A 171 -16.95 -11.27 10.71
CA ARG A 171 -15.67 -10.80 10.19
C ARG A 171 -15.53 -9.32 10.48
N GLY A 172 -14.30 -8.88 10.66
CA GLY A 172 -14.02 -7.46 10.80
C GLY A 172 -12.61 -7.14 10.37
N THR A 173 -12.35 -5.86 10.19
CA THR A 173 -11.03 -5.33 9.86
C THR A 173 -10.81 -4.11 10.73
N ILE A 174 -9.70 -4.08 11.44
CA ILE A 174 -9.25 -2.94 12.22
C ILE A 174 -8.12 -2.27 11.45
N VAL A 175 -8.29 -1.00 11.12
CA VAL A 175 -7.26 -0.14 10.55
C VAL A 175 -6.81 0.82 11.63
N THR A 176 -5.50 0.96 11.80
CA THR A 176 -4.87 1.90 12.74
C THR A 176 -3.86 2.75 11.99
N CYS A 177 -3.64 3.98 12.43
CA CYS A 177 -2.65 4.84 11.81
C CYS A 177 -1.87 5.70 12.80
N THR A 178 -0.70 6.15 12.37
CA THR A 178 0.12 7.16 13.04
C THR A 178 0.58 8.18 12.01
N GLY A 179 0.59 9.46 12.35
CA GLY A 179 0.92 10.55 11.43
C GLY A 179 -0.23 10.96 10.49
N MET A 180 -1.35 10.24 10.54
CA MET A 180 -2.61 10.53 9.84
C MET A 180 -3.76 10.51 10.84
N ALA A 181 -4.92 11.01 10.44
CA ALA A 181 -6.18 10.93 11.17
C ALA A 181 -7.29 10.31 10.31
N VAL A 182 -8.22 9.61 10.93
CA VAL A 182 -9.44 9.13 10.27
C VAL A 182 -10.42 10.30 10.18
N VAL A 183 -10.83 10.67 8.96
CA VAL A 183 -11.75 11.80 8.73
C VAL A 183 -13.14 11.35 8.28
N ASP A 184 -13.22 10.16 7.69
CA ASP A 184 -14.46 9.52 7.26
C ASP A 184 -14.29 7.99 7.37
N HIS A 185 -15.39 7.29 7.15
CA HIS A 185 -15.56 5.85 7.24
C HIS A 185 -14.65 5.02 6.31
N HIS A 186 -13.96 5.66 5.35
CA HIS A 186 -13.06 4.99 4.40
C HIS A 186 -11.75 5.74 4.17
N LEU A 187 -11.51 6.84 4.88
CA LEU A 187 -10.47 7.79 4.50
C LEU A 187 -9.62 8.20 5.69
N LEU A 188 -8.32 7.97 5.54
CA LEU A 188 -7.29 8.46 6.44
C LEU A 188 -6.59 9.64 5.77
N VAL A 189 -6.37 10.73 6.49
CA VAL A 189 -5.83 11.98 5.96
C VAL A 189 -4.72 12.55 6.83
N ALA A 190 -3.72 13.14 6.19
CA ALA A 190 -2.79 14.07 6.83
C ALA A 190 -2.64 15.33 5.96
N GLU A 191 -2.97 16.49 6.52
CA GLU A 191 -2.63 17.77 5.91
C GLU A 191 -1.26 18.20 6.42
N VAL A 192 -0.30 18.37 5.50
CA VAL A 192 1.11 18.55 5.85
C VAL A 192 1.74 19.65 5.01
N GLU A 193 2.63 20.42 5.64
CA GLU A 193 3.57 21.31 4.96
C GLU A 193 4.96 20.67 5.03
N ILE A 194 5.53 20.34 3.88
CA ILE A 194 6.82 19.66 3.76
C ILE A 194 7.85 20.67 3.25
N GLU A 195 8.80 21.02 4.11
CA GLU A 195 9.93 21.91 3.79
C GLU A 195 10.72 21.45 2.54
N PRO A 196 11.48 22.36 1.90
CA PRO A 196 12.40 21.99 0.83
C PRO A 196 13.31 20.85 1.27
N GLN A 197 13.45 19.82 0.43
CA GLN A 197 14.22 18.61 0.72
C GLN A 197 13.74 17.79 1.93
N GLY A 198 12.66 18.21 2.60
CA GLY A 198 12.08 17.58 3.78
C GLY A 198 11.15 16.42 3.44
N SER A 199 10.64 15.77 4.49
CA SER A 199 9.72 14.64 4.36
C SER A 199 8.71 14.60 5.50
N TRP A 200 7.52 14.10 5.20
CA TRP A 200 6.55 13.63 6.17
C TRP A 200 6.54 12.09 6.20
N SER A 201 6.23 11.51 7.36
CA SER A 201 6.12 10.07 7.54
C SER A 201 4.85 9.68 8.29
N GLY A 202 4.25 8.56 7.89
CA GLY A 202 3.13 7.93 8.55
C GLY A 202 3.26 6.40 8.57
N CYS A 203 2.39 5.73 9.30
CA CYS A 203 2.28 4.27 9.28
C CYS A 203 0.83 3.85 9.41
N VAL A 204 0.44 2.84 8.66
CA VAL A 204 -0.89 2.24 8.70
C VAL A 204 -0.79 0.74 8.98
N GLY A 205 -1.58 0.26 9.93
CA GLY A 205 -1.68 -1.15 10.29
C GLY A 205 -3.09 -1.66 10.06
N VAL A 206 -3.21 -2.88 9.54
CA VAL A 206 -4.48 -3.57 9.29
C VAL A 206 -4.46 -4.93 9.99
N ALA A 207 -5.45 -5.17 10.84
CA ALA A 207 -5.65 -6.41 11.58
C ALA A 207 -7.01 -7.05 11.24
N PRO A 208 -7.04 -8.31 10.78
CA PRO A 208 -8.28 -9.07 10.65
C PRO A 208 -8.93 -9.33 12.01
N VAL A 209 -10.26 -9.38 12.05
CA VAL A 209 -11.07 -9.87 13.17
C VAL A 209 -11.87 -11.07 12.69
N ILE A 210 -11.75 -12.19 13.40
CA ILE A 210 -12.45 -13.44 13.09
C ILE A 210 -13.27 -13.84 14.30
N ASP A 211 -14.58 -13.96 14.11
CA ASP A 211 -15.54 -14.39 15.13
C ASP A 211 -15.45 -13.56 16.42
N GLY A 212 -15.18 -12.26 16.27
CA GLY A 212 -15.04 -11.29 17.36
C GLY A 212 -13.64 -11.22 17.98
N ALA A 213 -12.70 -12.07 17.57
CA ALA A 213 -11.32 -12.06 18.05
C ALA A 213 -10.40 -11.33 17.06
N GLU A 214 -9.68 -10.32 17.55
CA GLU A 214 -8.62 -9.64 16.79
C GLU A 214 -7.46 -10.61 16.54
N VAL A 215 -7.06 -10.73 15.27
CA VAL A 215 -5.88 -11.48 14.87
C VAL A 215 -4.68 -10.56 14.98
N GLU A 216 -3.82 -10.83 15.96
CA GLU A 216 -2.58 -10.06 16.17
C GLU A 216 -1.67 -10.08 14.92
N PRO A 217 -1.45 -8.92 14.27
CA PRO A 217 -0.56 -8.81 13.12
C PRO A 217 0.89 -9.07 13.50
N ARG A 218 1.63 -9.72 12.59
CA ARG A 218 3.06 -9.97 12.78
C ARG A 218 3.88 -8.67 12.75
N TYR A 219 3.46 -7.72 11.92
CA TYR A 219 4.13 -6.44 11.75
C TYR A 219 3.19 -5.33 12.20
N ARG A 220 3.64 -4.49 13.13
CA ARG A 220 2.86 -3.38 13.71
C ARG A 220 3.62 -2.07 13.62
N CYS A 221 2.91 -0.97 13.45
CA CYS A 221 3.50 0.36 13.48
C CYS A 221 4.32 0.58 14.76
N GLY A 222 5.42 1.31 14.65
CA GLY A 222 6.32 1.61 15.77
C GLY A 222 7.13 0.43 16.31
N ARG A 223 6.99 -0.79 15.77
CA ARG A 223 7.82 -1.95 16.12
C ARG A 223 8.91 -2.19 15.06
N PRO A 224 10.10 -2.68 15.44
CA PRO A 224 11.08 -3.14 14.46
C PRO A 224 10.51 -4.25 13.57
N VAL A 225 10.89 -4.25 12.30
CA VAL A 225 10.56 -5.36 11.39
C VAL A 225 11.56 -6.48 11.64
N GLU A 226 11.17 -7.45 12.46
CA GLU A 226 11.95 -8.66 12.66
C GLU A 226 11.93 -9.50 11.37
N ARG A 227 13.11 -9.73 10.78
CA ARG A 227 13.25 -10.62 9.64
C ARG A 227 13.03 -12.05 10.12
N ALA A 228 12.16 -12.79 9.43
CA ALA A 228 11.87 -14.17 9.83
C ALA A 228 13.15 -15.03 9.75
N ALA A 229 13.38 -15.89 10.74
CA ALA A 229 14.55 -16.78 10.78
C ALA A 229 14.77 -17.65 9.51
N PRO A 230 13.74 -18.07 8.75
CA PRO A 230 13.91 -18.71 7.44
C PRO A 230 14.41 -17.76 6.36
N THR A 231 13.99 -16.50 6.36
CA THR A 231 14.46 -15.45 5.44
C THR A 231 15.88 -15.04 5.76
N GLU A 232 16.23 -14.94 7.05
CA GLU A 232 17.63 -14.77 7.45
C GLU A 232 18.49 -15.98 7.10
N ARG A 233 17.95 -17.20 7.21
CA ARG A 233 18.62 -18.42 6.74
C ARG A 233 18.79 -18.43 5.22
N LEU A 234 17.78 -18.01 4.45
CA LEU A 234 17.86 -17.90 3.00
C LEU A 234 18.83 -16.80 2.58
N ALA A 235 18.81 -15.64 3.23
CA ALA A 235 19.75 -14.56 2.99
C ALA A 235 21.19 -14.95 3.37
N ARG A 236 21.35 -15.69 4.49
CA ARG A 236 22.64 -16.26 4.90
C ARG A 236 23.12 -17.30 3.90
N TRP A 237 22.25 -18.22 3.47
CA TRP A 237 22.53 -19.20 2.44
C TRP A 237 22.91 -18.52 1.12
N ARG A 238 22.12 -17.55 0.63
CA ARG A 238 22.41 -16.75 -0.58
C ARG A 238 23.76 -16.04 -0.52
N ARG A 239 24.14 -15.50 0.65
CA ARG A 239 25.47 -14.90 0.87
C ARG A 239 26.60 -15.93 0.95
N GLN A 240 26.27 -17.20 1.17
CA GLN A 240 27.20 -18.32 1.28
C GLN A 240 27.22 -19.20 0.01
N VAL A 241 26.36 -18.96 -0.97
CA VAL A 241 26.39 -19.68 -2.25
C VAL A 241 27.56 -19.16 -3.08
N PRO A 242 28.44 -20.03 -3.62
CA PRO A 242 29.49 -19.63 -4.53
C PRO A 242 28.91 -18.99 -5.80
N THR A 243 29.39 -17.80 -6.13
CA THR A 243 29.12 -17.15 -7.43
C THR A 243 30.04 -17.74 -8.48
N VAL A 244 29.49 -18.42 -9.47
CA VAL A 244 30.25 -18.93 -10.63
C VAL A 244 30.16 -17.89 -11.75
N SER A 245 31.31 -17.34 -12.14
CA SER A 245 31.45 -16.52 -13.34
C SER A 245 32.39 -17.23 -14.32
N SER A 246 32.05 -17.23 -15.60
CA SER A 246 32.91 -17.74 -16.67
C SER A 246 33.33 -16.60 -17.59
N SER A 247 34.59 -16.59 -18.03
CA SER A 247 35.09 -15.65 -19.04
C SER A 247 34.88 -16.15 -20.47
N HIS A 248 34.15 -17.25 -20.67
CA HIS A 248 33.88 -17.82 -21.99
C HIS A 248 32.65 -17.17 -22.62
N ALA A 249 32.82 -16.57 -23.80
CA ALA A 249 31.72 -16.01 -24.57
C ALA A 249 30.86 -17.14 -25.16
N GLY A 250 29.88 -17.62 -24.40
CA GLY A 250 28.98 -18.70 -24.83
C GLY A 250 28.17 -19.39 -23.73
N LEU A 251 28.23 -18.90 -22.49
CA LEU A 251 27.32 -19.27 -21.40
C LEU A 251 26.53 -18.04 -20.95
#